data_AF-A0A9P7G0N9-F1
#
_entry.id   AF-A0A9P7G0N9-F1
#
_cell.length_a   1.000
_cell.length_b   1.000
_cell.length_c   1.000
_cell.angle_alpha   90.00
_cell.angle_beta   90.00
_cell.angle_gamma   90.00
#
_symmetry.space_group_name_H-M   'P 1'
#
loop_
_entity.id
_entity.type
_entity.pdbx_description
1 polymer ?
#
loop_
_entity_poly.entity_id
_entity_poly.type
_entity_poly.pdbx_seq_one_letter_code
_entity_poly.pdbx_strand_id
1 'polypeptide(L)'
;MDKGADWLRANTKAISKKVGILGVTKPWANDMIAYFVPVRFNPISQIEELLQTNTIAEGVLLKARWAKLVHWYNKDQAYAHLIISYADKDAANTVMMKELHIGGKWVMVACTKKEPIQCLK
;
A
#
# COMPACT_ATOMS: atom_id res chain seq x y z
N MET A 1 -2.75 -10.06 20.80
CA MET A 1 -3.70 -8.93 20.72
C MET A 1 -3.17 -7.81 21.60
N ASP A 2 -2.77 -6.70 21.00
CA ASP A 2 -2.18 -5.55 21.70
C ASP A 2 -3.29 -4.55 22.05
N LYS A 3 -3.75 -4.61 23.31
CA LYS A 3 -4.87 -3.82 23.83
C LYS A 3 -4.67 -2.30 23.66
N GLY A 4 -3.41 -1.84 23.63
CA GLY A 4 -3.11 -0.42 23.47
C GLY A 4 -3.36 0.08 22.04
N ALA A 5 -3.00 -0.74 21.05
CA ALA A 5 -3.20 -0.40 19.64
C ALA A 5 -4.69 -0.34 19.26
N ASP A 6 -5.49 -1.26 19.81
CA ASP A 6 -6.94 -1.31 19.55
C ASP A 6 -7.67 -0.14 20.21
N TRP A 7 -7.27 0.26 21.43
CA TRP A 7 -7.78 1.46 22.08
C TRP A 7 -7.45 2.73 21.28
N LEU A 8 -6.23 2.84 20.76
CA LEU A 8 -5.82 4.01 19.97
C LEU A 8 -6.64 4.13 18.68
N ARG A 9 -6.88 3.02 17.97
CA ARG A 9 -7.71 2.97 16.76
C ARG A 9 -9.15 3.41 17.05
N ALA A 10 -9.76 2.91 18.12
CA ALA A 10 -11.11 3.27 18.54
C ALA A 10 -11.23 4.76 18.92
N ASN A 11 -10.16 5.34 19.49
CA ASN A 11 -10.18 6.70 20.03
C ASN A 11 -9.56 7.76 19.10
N THR A 12 -9.12 7.39 17.90
CA THR A 12 -8.42 8.27 16.94
C THR A 12 -9.14 9.60 16.70
N LYS A 13 -10.47 9.59 16.53
CA LYS A 13 -11.29 10.80 16.29
C LYS A 13 -11.38 11.73 17.51
N ALA A 14 -11.40 11.14 18.72
CA ALA A 14 -11.45 11.91 19.96
C ALA A 14 -10.09 12.53 20.29
N ILE A 15 -9.01 11.85 19.92
CA ILE A 15 -7.63 12.31 20.09
C ILE A 15 -7.32 13.42 19.09
N SER A 16 -7.65 13.26 17.80
CA SER A 16 -7.42 14.32 16.80
C SER A 16 -8.15 15.61 17.16
N LYS A 17 -9.35 15.51 17.74
CA LYS A 17 -10.13 16.65 18.24
C LYS A 17 -9.48 17.33 19.46
N LYS A 18 -8.85 16.58 20.36
CA LYS A 18 -8.18 17.11 21.56
C LYS A 18 -6.78 17.67 21.29
N VAL A 19 -6.07 17.17 20.27
CA VAL A 19 -4.68 17.54 19.98
C VAL A 19 -4.58 18.82 19.12
N GLY A 20 -5.68 19.32 18.57
CA GLY A 20 -5.69 20.53 17.74
C GLY A 20 -5.10 20.31 16.34
N ILE A 21 -5.22 21.33 15.49
CA ILE A 21 -5.15 21.35 14.01
C ILE A 21 -3.89 20.70 13.38
N LEU A 22 -2.86 20.35 14.16
CA LEU A 22 -1.62 19.75 13.67
C LEU A 22 -1.48 18.25 13.96
N GLY A 23 -2.38 17.65 14.75
CA GLY A 23 -2.37 16.24 15.10
C GLY A 23 -3.05 15.36 14.06
N VAL A 24 -2.61 15.37 12.80
CA VAL A 24 -3.05 14.37 11.82
C VAL A 24 -2.43 13.05 12.23
N THR A 25 -3.21 12.18 12.88
CA THR A 25 -2.83 10.79 13.12
C THR A 25 -2.63 10.13 11.77
N LYS A 26 -1.37 10.03 11.31
CA LYS A 26 -1.04 9.33 10.07
C LYS A 26 -1.39 7.85 10.28
N PRO A 27 -2.34 7.28 9.53
CA PRO A 27 -2.60 5.85 9.59
C PRO A 27 -1.28 5.11 9.34
N TRP A 28 -1.03 4.04 10.09
CA TRP A 28 0.10 3.18 9.81
C TRP A 28 -0.11 2.57 8.43
N ALA A 29 0.58 3.11 7.42
CA ALA A 29 0.57 2.56 6.08
C ALA A 29 1.58 1.40 6.02
N ASN A 30 1.10 0.22 5.66
CA ASN A 30 1.95 -0.92 5.33
C ASN A 30 2.22 -0.85 3.83
N ASP A 31 3.38 -0.29 3.50
CA ASP A 31 3.80 -0.13 2.11
C ASP A 31 4.37 -1.45 1.58
N MET A 32 3.78 -1.92 0.49
CA MET A 32 4.14 -3.14 -0.22
C MET A 32 4.63 -2.76 -1.62
N ILE A 33 5.53 -3.56 -2.17
CA ILE A 33 6.00 -3.43 -3.55
C ILE A 33 5.53 -4.65 -4.35
N ALA A 34 4.81 -4.38 -5.43
CA ALA A 34 4.43 -5.37 -6.44
C ALA A 34 5.44 -5.30 -7.59
N TYR A 35 6.01 -6.46 -7.94
CA TYR A 35 7.07 -6.59 -8.93
C TYR A 35 6.53 -6.88 -10.34
N PHE A 36 7.20 -6.30 -11.34
CA PHE A 36 6.94 -6.58 -12.76
C PHE A 36 5.48 -6.39 -13.20
N VAL A 37 4.85 -5.33 -12.73
CA VAL A 37 3.49 -4.92 -13.12
C VAL A 37 3.51 -4.32 -14.53
N PRO A 38 2.60 -4.72 -15.43
CA PRO A 38 2.54 -4.14 -16.77
C PRO A 38 2.33 -2.62 -16.75
N VAL A 39 3.13 -1.84 -17.48
CA VAL A 39 3.03 -0.37 -17.51
C VAL A 39 1.68 0.12 -18.07
N ARG A 40 0.97 -0.74 -18.82
CA ARG A 40 -0.39 -0.49 -19.30
C ARG A 40 -1.43 -0.36 -18.18
N PHE A 41 -1.15 -0.90 -16.99
CA PHE A 41 -2.02 -0.74 -15.83
C PHE A 41 -1.94 0.69 -15.30
N ASN A 42 -3.07 1.36 -15.09
CA ASN A 42 -3.10 2.70 -14.52
C ASN A 42 -3.60 2.65 -13.06
N PRO A 43 -2.72 2.86 -12.06
CA PRO A 43 -3.09 2.76 -10.65
C PRO A 43 -4.06 3.85 -10.16
N ILE A 44 -4.31 4.90 -10.97
CA ILE A 44 -5.25 5.97 -10.64
C ILE A 44 -6.66 5.60 -11.11
N SER A 45 -6.81 5.07 -12.32
CA SER A 45 -8.12 4.76 -12.91
C SER A 45 -8.57 3.32 -12.71
N GLN A 46 -7.65 2.38 -12.53
CA GLN A 46 -7.95 0.94 -12.40
C GLN A 46 -7.81 0.43 -10.96
N ILE A 47 -7.91 1.33 -9.98
CA ILE A 47 -7.81 0.96 -8.57
C ILE A 47 -8.99 0.11 -8.12
N GLU A 48 -10.19 0.38 -8.66
CA GLU A 48 -11.39 -0.38 -8.37
C GLU A 48 -11.33 -1.81 -8.94
N GLU A 49 -10.84 -1.95 -10.18
CA GLU A 49 -10.57 -3.26 -10.80
C GLU A 49 -9.59 -4.08 -9.96
N LEU A 50 -8.52 -3.45 -9.46
CA LEU A 50 -7.56 -4.09 -8.58
C LEU A 50 -8.23 -4.60 -7.29
N LEU A 51 -9.10 -3.80 -6.68
CA LEU A 51 -9.82 -4.18 -5.45
C LEU A 51 -10.75 -5.36 -5.69
N GLN A 52 -11.59 -5.29 -6.73
CA GLN A 52 -12.57 -6.31 -7.07
C GLN A 52 -11.90 -7.64 -7.42
N THR A 53 -10.88 -7.60 -8.28
CA THR A 53 -10.18 -8.79 -8.76
C THR A 53 -9.46 -9.55 -7.64
N ASN A 54 -8.94 -8.81 -6.65
CA ASN A 54 -8.18 -9.40 -5.54
C ASN A 54 -9.02 -9.59 -4.27
N THR A 55 -10.34 -9.37 -4.35
CA THR A 55 -11.26 -9.44 -3.20
C THR A 55 -10.77 -8.61 -2.01
N ILE A 56 -10.21 -7.43 -2.28
CA ILE A 56 -9.72 -6.51 -1.25
C ILE A 56 -10.89 -5.61 -0.85
N ALA A 57 -11.20 -5.55 0.44
CA ALA A 57 -12.28 -4.70 0.93
C ALA A 57 -11.97 -3.20 0.72
N GLU A 58 -13.02 -2.43 0.42
CA GLU A 58 -12.91 -0.98 0.29
C GLU A 58 -12.39 -0.33 1.58
N GLY A 59 -11.54 0.69 1.44
CA GLY A 59 -10.91 1.39 2.57
C GLY A 59 -9.69 0.68 3.17
N VAL A 60 -9.40 -0.57 2.79
CA VAL A 60 -8.19 -1.29 3.21
C VAL A 60 -6.98 -0.86 2.38
N LEU A 61 -7.17 -0.62 1.09
CA LEU A 61 -6.16 -0.05 0.21
C LEU A 61 -6.21 1.48 0.31
N LEU A 62 -5.11 2.09 0.79
CA LEU A 62 -5.03 3.54 0.97
C LEU A 62 -4.63 4.26 -0.33
N LYS A 63 -3.67 3.69 -1.06
CA LYS A 63 -3.16 4.25 -2.31
C LYS A 63 -2.35 3.21 -3.08
N ALA A 64 -2.32 3.36 -4.40
CA ALA A 64 -1.40 2.69 -5.28
C ALA A 64 -0.67 3.73 -6.13
N ARG A 65 0.65 3.59 -6.29
CA ARG A 65 1.45 4.48 -7.13
C ARG A 65 2.61 3.73 -7.74
N TRP A 66 3.09 4.19 -8.88
CA TRP A 66 4.34 3.68 -9.42
C TRP A 66 5.54 4.00 -8.50
N ALA A 67 6.47 3.06 -8.38
CA ALA A 67 7.69 3.25 -7.61
C ALA A 67 8.60 4.32 -8.25
N LYS A 68 8.65 4.32 -9.59
CA LYS A 68 9.37 5.30 -10.42
C LYS A 68 8.35 6.10 -11.23
N LEU A 69 8.65 7.36 -11.55
CA LEU A 69 7.74 8.20 -12.32
C LEU A 69 7.64 7.70 -13.78
N VAL A 70 6.43 7.74 -14.34
CA VAL A 70 6.14 7.19 -15.67
C VAL A 70 6.97 7.84 -16.78
N HIS A 71 7.26 9.14 -16.67
CA HIS A 71 8.07 9.87 -17.66
C HIS A 71 9.57 9.54 -17.58
N TRP A 72 10.02 8.74 -16.61
CA TRP A 72 11.38 8.22 -16.54
C TRP A 72 11.49 6.79 -17.08
N TYR A 73 10.41 6.26 -17.67
CA TYR A 73 10.42 4.95 -18.30
C TYR A 73 11.03 5.04 -19.69
N ASN A 74 11.79 4.02 -20.07
CA ASN A 74 12.21 3.87 -21.45
C ASN A 74 10.96 3.61 -22.32
N LYS A 75 10.97 4.06 -23.58
CA LYS A 75 9.82 3.89 -24.49
C LYS A 75 9.39 2.42 -24.66
N ASP A 76 10.36 1.50 -24.54
CA ASP A 76 10.13 0.06 -24.68
C ASP A 76 9.93 -0.67 -23.33
N GLN A 77 9.83 0.08 -22.22
CA GLN A 77 9.67 -0.53 -20.91
C GLN A 77 8.25 -1.10 -20.75
N ALA A 78 8.14 -2.43 -20.77
CA ALA A 78 6.86 -3.13 -20.64
C ALA A 78 6.38 -3.29 -19.19
N TYR A 79 7.30 -3.29 -18.22
CA TYR A 79 7.01 -3.57 -16.82
C TYR A 79 7.62 -2.54 -15.87
N ALA A 80 6.96 -2.31 -14.74
CA ALA A 80 7.41 -1.44 -13.66
C ALA A 80 7.02 -1.98 -12.28
N HIS A 81 7.57 -1.36 -11.23
CA HIS A 81 7.25 -1.70 -9.85
C HIS A 81 6.16 -0.77 -9.33
N LEU A 82 5.15 -1.34 -8.67
CA LEU A 82 4.05 -0.59 -8.06
C LEU A 82 4.21 -0.62 -6.54
N ILE A 83 4.05 0.52 -5.89
CA ILE A 83 3.97 0.64 -4.44
C ILE A 83 2.49 0.72 -4.06
N ILE A 84 2.06 -0.17 -3.19
CA ILE A 84 0.70 -0.26 -2.69
C ILE A 84 0.72 -0.08 -1.18
N SER A 85 -0.06 0.87 -0.68
CA SER A 85 -0.16 1.15 0.75
C SER A 85 -1.47 0.59 1.30
N TYR A 86 -1.36 -0.25 2.32
CA TYR A 86 -2.51 -0.82 3.02
C TYR A 86 -2.68 -0.16 4.40
N ALA A 87 -3.93 0.05 4.80
CA ALA A 87 -4.31 0.55 6.14
C ALA A 87 -4.15 -0.54 7.22
N ASP A 88 -4.27 -1.79 6.80
CA ASP A 88 -4.28 -2.95 7.67
C ASP A 88 -3.08 -3.87 7.41
N LYS A 89 -2.51 -4.42 8.49
CA LYS A 89 -1.38 -5.35 8.44
C LYS A 89 -1.82 -6.73 7.99
N ASP A 90 -3.01 -7.18 8.40
CA ASP A 90 -3.49 -8.52 8.08
C ASP A 90 -3.86 -8.62 6.60
N ALA A 91 -4.46 -7.58 6.05
CA ALA A 91 -4.64 -7.43 4.61
C ALA A 91 -3.30 -7.44 3.85
N ALA A 92 -2.29 -6.69 4.31
CA ALA A 92 -0.98 -6.68 3.69
C ALA A 92 -0.30 -8.06 3.72
N ASN A 93 -0.40 -8.78 4.84
CA ASN A 93 0.14 -10.13 4.98
C ASN A 93 -0.58 -11.12 4.06
N THR A 94 -1.90 -11.02 3.95
CA THR A 94 -2.70 -11.87 3.05
C THR A 94 -2.27 -11.69 1.61
N VAL A 95 -2.06 -10.43 1.19
CA VAL A 95 -1.58 -10.06 -0.15
C VAL A 95 -0.10 -10.43 -0.37
N MET A 96 0.69 -10.61 0.69
CA MET A 96 2.05 -11.15 0.53
C MET A 96 2.01 -12.65 0.25
N MET A 97 1.10 -13.38 0.91
CA MET A 97 0.95 -14.83 0.74
C MET A 97 0.23 -15.19 -0.56
N LYS A 98 -0.68 -14.33 -1.02
CA LYS A 98 -1.44 -14.50 -2.26
C LYS A 98 -0.90 -13.51 -3.29
N GLU A 99 -0.33 -13.99 -4.39
CA GLU A 99 0.05 -13.14 -5.53
C GLU A 99 -1.10 -12.19 -5.89
N LEU A 100 -0.80 -10.96 -6.33
CA LEU A 100 -1.84 -10.04 -6.78
C LEU A 100 -2.10 -10.23 -8.26
N HIS A 101 -3.35 -10.19 -8.68
CA HIS A 101 -3.69 -10.11 -10.09
C HIS A 101 -3.81 -8.63 -10.52
N ILE A 102 -2.87 -8.16 -11.34
CA ILE A 102 -2.80 -6.76 -11.82
C ILE A 102 -2.61 -6.74 -13.33
N GLY A 103 -3.51 -6.08 -14.05
CA GLY A 103 -3.41 -5.92 -15.50
C GLY A 103 -3.35 -7.25 -16.26
N GLY A 104 -4.12 -8.25 -15.82
CA GLY A 104 -4.18 -9.58 -16.44
C GLY A 104 -3.01 -10.51 -16.09
N LYS A 105 -2.20 -10.19 -15.08
CA LYS A 105 -1.04 -10.98 -14.67
C LYS A 105 -0.97 -11.14 -13.15
N TRP A 106 -0.58 -12.33 -12.69
CA TRP A 106 -0.18 -12.56 -11.31
C TRP A 106 1.21 -11.95 -11.04
N VAL A 107 1.28 -11.08 -10.04
CA VAL A 107 2.48 -10.36 -9.66
C VAL A 107 2.85 -10.67 -8.22
N MET A 108 4.15 -10.88 -8.02
CA MET A 108 4.72 -11.10 -6.71
C MET A 108 4.70 -9.79 -5.92
N VAL A 109 4.36 -9.88 -4.63
CA VAL A 109 4.31 -8.74 -3.72
C VAL A 109 5.22 -9.00 -2.52
N ALA A 110 5.98 -7.99 -2.09
CA ALA A 110 6.76 -8.04 -0.87
C ALA A 110 6.55 -6.79 -0.02
N CYS A 111 6.82 -6.87 1.28
CA CYS A 111 6.94 -5.69 2.12
C CYS A 111 8.04 -4.79 1.57
N THR A 112 7.75 -3.49 1.45
CA THR A 112 8.85 -2.54 1.31
C THR A 112 9.64 -2.58 2.61
N LYS A 113 10.90 -3.00 2.53
CA LYS A 113 11.83 -2.80 3.63
C LYS A 113 11.94 -1.28 3.79
N LYS A 114 11.51 -0.72 4.91
CA LYS A 114 12.10 0.55 5.35
C LYS A 114 13.60 0.26 5.38
N GLU A 115 14.40 1.07 4.69
CA GLU A 115 15.84 1.03 4.89
C GLU A 115 16.08 0.94 6.40
N PRO A 116 16.88 -0.03 6.87
CA PRO A 116 17.18 -0.09 8.28
C PRO A 116 17.75 1.28 8.67
N ILE A 117 17.14 1.95 9.66
CA ILE A 117 17.75 3.06 10.40
C ILE A 117 18.88 2.46 11.28
N GLN A 118 19.72 1.64 10.66
CA GLN A 118 20.52 0.58 11.27
C GLN A 118 21.86 0.39 10.54
N CYS A 119 22.21 1.30 9.62
CA CYS A 119 23.58 1.79 9.55
C CYS A 119 23.83 2.92 10.56
N LEU A 120 22.86 3.23 11.43
CA LEU A 120 22.99 4.22 12.50
C LEU A 120 23.07 3.53 13.86
N LYS A 121 24.12 2.74 14.04
CA LYS A 121 24.99 2.78 15.22
C LYS A 121 26.30 2.07 14.90
#